data_AF-A0A4Y7QDR4-F1
#
_entry.id   AF-A0A4Y7QDR4-F1
#
_cell.length_a   1.000
_cell.length_b   1.000
_cell.length_c   1.000
_cell.angle_alpha   90.00
_cell.angle_beta   90.00
_cell.angle_gamma   90.00
#
_symmetry.space_group_name_H-M   'P 1'
#
loop_
_entity.id
_entity.type
_entity.pdbx_description
1 polymer ?
#
loop_
_entity_poly.entity_id
_entity_poly.type
_entity_poly.pdbx_seq_one_letter_code
_entity_poly.pdbx_strand_id
1 'polypeptide(L)'
;MIITDELDSSKAKPAAETASGEPSWSNTEAPPPYWSSQETDPVFQNSPTPKRHGKAARKRFLEAFACAAVVWTAACALFSSLNLFRRMERPPLRVDPGKFFPGENVIDCVRAGEWAIQTHRPQVGDGPHMLYASAELDLPRSTEGIFLLSKGSTSSGSLTVETSEDITSVRVKFNASLGRRTREAIGDAEVCLLKREDQNYGVGMFASSGSFDAEEVFTSVVLQLPTSPSSSTHYTHFETNLPRFEHRFRGLGNTIFFGNMTLRSSGAPISILNPLHVELADIFTSNAPILGSLRSSRHLSLETTHAPIEIELEMRSDTYDSASRARLRTTDSPITAVVRLLSSGFGSNFDLETSSTKNYSSVAILQAPLDPILRINMTDSKTRTSLPSSFEGRWQMHSNTSILYMGPGQDPTGGGRTRHEKASPTNSHGKVWWGDQPSIACESSLVELWGNQQAALMIGMS
;
A
#
# COMPACT_ATOMS: atom_id res chain seq x y z
N MET A 1 34.57 32.06 -29.33
CA MET A 1 35.15 33.27 -28.72
C MET A 1 35.98 32.78 -27.54
N ILE A 2 37.27 33.04 -27.53
CA ILE A 2 38.23 32.48 -26.57
C ILE A 2 38.73 33.64 -25.72
N ILE A 3 38.71 33.48 -24.39
CA ILE A 3 39.43 34.35 -23.45
C ILE A 3 40.10 33.43 -22.43
N THR A 4 41.42 33.57 -22.34
CA THR A 4 42.32 33.03 -21.33
C THR A 4 42.72 34.15 -20.38
N ASP A 5 43.12 33.81 -19.15
CA ASP A 5 44.15 34.42 -18.28
C ASP A 5 44.13 33.57 -16.98
N GLU A 6 45.18 32.95 -16.44
CA GLU A 6 46.54 33.36 -16.02
C GLU A 6 46.66 34.16 -14.71
N LEU A 7 47.39 33.52 -13.76
CA LEU A 7 48.19 34.06 -12.62
C LEU A 7 47.44 34.55 -11.35
N ASP A 8 48.01 34.53 -10.13
CA ASP A 8 49.34 34.07 -9.67
C ASP A 8 49.32 33.35 -8.28
N SER A 9 50.47 32.75 -7.94
CA SER A 9 50.88 32.16 -6.65
C SER A 9 50.98 33.16 -5.48
N SER A 10 50.71 32.70 -4.23
CA SER A 10 51.56 33.10 -3.09
C SER A 10 51.63 32.04 -1.97
N LYS A 11 52.78 32.01 -1.26
CA LYS A 11 53.07 31.18 -0.08
C LYS A 11 53.19 32.06 1.18
N ALA A 12 52.74 31.58 2.34
CA ALA A 12 53.35 31.90 3.64
C ALA A 12 52.98 30.86 4.73
N LYS A 13 53.78 30.82 5.80
CA LYS A 13 53.78 29.88 6.94
C LYS A 13 54.25 30.68 8.20
N PRO A 14 54.42 30.08 9.40
CA PRO A 14 53.44 29.76 10.45
C PRO A 14 53.54 30.63 11.75
N ALA A 15 52.53 30.54 12.62
CA ALA A 15 52.61 30.53 14.10
C ALA A 15 51.23 30.03 14.62
N ALA A 16 51.05 29.06 15.51
CA ALA A 16 51.64 28.78 16.82
C ALA A 16 51.13 29.71 17.94
N GLU A 17 50.00 29.36 18.56
CA GLU A 17 49.71 29.76 19.95
C GLU A 17 48.87 28.69 20.69
N THR A 18 49.06 28.62 22.01
CA THR A 18 48.67 27.52 22.89
C THR A 18 47.49 27.90 23.76
N ALA A 19 46.43 27.09 23.79
CA ALA A 19 45.35 27.23 24.77
C ALA A 19 44.81 25.85 25.20
N SER A 20 45.41 25.26 26.23
CA SER A 20 44.91 24.06 26.90
C SER A 20 43.77 24.43 27.87
N GLY A 21 42.52 24.20 27.47
CA GLY A 21 41.36 24.28 28.35
C GLY A 21 40.95 22.88 28.83
N GLU A 22 41.12 22.59 30.12
CA GLU A 22 40.65 21.35 30.74
C GLU A 22 39.11 21.37 30.89
N PRO A 23 38.38 20.35 30.42
CA PRO A 23 36.99 20.15 30.83
C PRO A 23 36.97 19.51 32.23
N SER A 24 36.48 20.25 33.21
CA SER A 24 36.25 19.74 34.57
C SER A 24 35.22 18.60 34.57
N TRP A 25 35.60 17.42 35.04
CA TRP A 25 34.68 16.31 35.23
C TRP A 25 33.70 16.61 36.37
N SER A 26 32.43 16.85 36.03
CA SER A 26 31.35 16.90 37.02
C SER A 26 31.16 15.52 37.65
N ASN A 27 31.20 15.44 38.98
CA ASN A 27 31.14 14.19 39.73
C ASN A 27 29.92 13.33 39.37
N THR A 28 30.20 12.06 39.04
CA THR A 28 29.19 11.01 38.93
C THR A 28 28.58 10.74 40.31
N GLU A 29 27.33 11.15 40.51
CA GLU A 29 26.57 10.77 41.71
C GLU A 29 26.19 9.28 41.59
N ALA A 30 26.64 8.47 42.55
CA ALA A 30 26.43 7.03 42.50
C ALA A 30 24.95 6.68 42.75
N PRO A 31 24.36 5.72 42.01
CA PRO A 31 23.01 5.27 42.29
C PRO A 31 22.94 4.66 43.71
N PRO A 32 21.83 4.86 44.44
CA PRO A 32 21.68 4.37 45.81
C PRO A 32 21.76 2.83 45.87
N PRO A 33 22.28 2.26 46.96
CA PRO A 33 22.39 0.81 47.10
C PRO A 33 21.00 0.16 47.05
N TYR A 34 20.86 -0.83 46.17
CA TYR A 34 19.65 -1.62 46.07
C TYR A 34 19.50 -2.47 47.33
N TRP A 35 18.54 -2.12 48.19
CA TRP A 35 18.23 -2.91 49.37
C TRP A 35 17.67 -4.26 48.94
N SER A 36 18.49 -5.31 49.02
CA SER A 36 18.01 -6.68 48.99
C SER A 36 17.13 -6.90 50.20
N SER A 37 15.81 -6.87 50.00
CA SER A 37 14.85 -7.29 51.01
C SER A 37 15.15 -8.75 51.38
N GLN A 38 15.74 -8.96 52.57
CA GLN A 38 15.84 -10.28 53.17
C GLN A 38 14.41 -10.77 53.44
N GLU A 39 13.89 -11.56 52.51
CA GLU A 39 12.69 -12.35 52.72
C GLU A 39 13.03 -13.38 53.81
N THR A 40 12.49 -13.19 55.00
CA THR A 40 12.73 -14.07 56.14
C THR A 40 12.17 -15.44 55.83
N ASP A 41 13.05 -16.43 55.65
CA ASP A 41 12.66 -17.83 55.46
C ASP A 41 11.63 -18.25 56.53
N PRO A 42 10.39 -18.63 56.14
CA PRO A 42 9.47 -19.21 57.09
C PRO A 42 10.05 -20.56 57.54
N VAL A 43 10.17 -20.73 58.86
CA VAL A 43 10.63 -21.98 59.48
C VAL A 43 9.63 -23.10 59.16
N PHE A 44 9.88 -23.80 58.06
CA PHE A 44 9.10 -24.96 57.67
C PHE A 44 9.33 -26.08 58.68
N GLN A 45 8.32 -26.35 59.51
CA GLN A 45 8.27 -27.58 60.28
C GLN A 45 8.36 -28.77 59.33
N ASN A 46 9.33 -29.64 59.57
CA ASN A 46 9.59 -30.87 58.80
C ASN A 46 8.42 -31.85 58.93
N SER A 47 7.36 -31.61 58.16
CA SER A 47 6.33 -32.62 57.90
C SER A 47 6.95 -33.71 57.03
N PRO A 48 6.84 -35.00 57.39
CA PRO A 48 7.45 -36.09 56.63
C PRO A 48 6.87 -36.12 55.22
N THR A 49 7.69 -35.77 54.22
CA THR A 49 7.26 -35.73 52.83
C THR A 49 6.82 -37.13 52.40
N PRO A 50 5.57 -37.32 51.93
CA PRO A 50 5.16 -38.62 51.39
C PRO A 50 6.06 -38.92 50.20
N LYS A 51 6.65 -40.13 50.17
CA LYS A 51 7.55 -40.61 49.10
C LYS A 51 6.80 -40.70 47.77
N ARG A 52 6.55 -39.54 47.12
CA ARG A 52 5.99 -39.44 45.78
C ARG A 52 6.93 -40.18 44.84
N HIS A 53 6.48 -41.35 44.37
CA HIS A 53 7.16 -42.12 43.35
C HIS A 53 7.16 -41.30 42.06
N GLY A 54 8.24 -40.55 41.86
CA GLY A 54 8.38 -39.64 40.73
C GLY A 54 8.47 -40.43 39.43
N LYS A 55 7.35 -40.58 38.72
CA LYS A 55 7.36 -40.95 37.29
C LYS A 55 8.43 -40.09 36.60
N ALA A 56 9.41 -40.72 35.98
CA ALA A 56 10.56 -40.06 35.35
C ALA A 56 10.10 -38.93 34.40
N ALA A 57 10.84 -37.82 34.35
CA ALA A 57 10.46 -36.61 33.62
C ALA A 57 10.12 -36.89 32.13
N ARG A 58 10.85 -37.80 31.48
CA ARG A 58 10.54 -38.30 30.11
C ARG A 58 9.11 -38.80 29.96
N LYS A 59 8.57 -39.53 30.95
CA LYS A 59 7.19 -40.05 30.89
C LYS A 59 6.16 -38.91 30.97
N ARG A 60 6.41 -37.88 31.79
CA ARG A 60 5.53 -36.70 31.87
C ARG A 60 5.54 -35.89 30.57
N PHE A 61 6.71 -35.73 29.95
CA PHE A 61 6.84 -35.06 28.65
C PHE A 61 6.11 -35.83 27.53
N LEU A 62 6.25 -37.16 27.48
CA LEU A 62 5.51 -37.99 26.52
C LEU A 62 3.99 -38.00 26.78
N GLU A 63 3.54 -38.07 28.04
CA GLU A 63 2.13 -37.95 28.41
C GLU A 63 1.55 -36.59 27.95
N ALA A 64 2.29 -35.48 28.13
CA ALA A 64 1.88 -34.15 27.68
C ALA A 64 1.90 -33.98 26.15
N PHE A 65 2.94 -34.46 25.47
CA PHE A 65 3.05 -34.40 24.01
C PHE A 65 1.96 -35.22 23.32
N ALA A 66 1.62 -36.40 23.85
CA ALA A 66 0.50 -37.19 23.35
C ALA A 66 -0.84 -36.46 23.52
N CYS A 67 -1.08 -35.78 24.66
CA CYS A 67 -2.28 -34.96 24.84
C CYS A 67 -2.32 -33.79 23.84
N ALA A 68 -1.22 -33.07 23.62
CA ALA A 68 -1.14 -32.00 22.63
C ALA A 68 -1.41 -32.51 21.20
N ALA A 69 -0.85 -33.66 20.82
CA ALA A 69 -1.10 -34.27 19.52
C ALA A 69 -2.58 -34.67 19.33
N VAL A 70 -3.24 -35.20 20.37
CA VAL A 70 -4.68 -35.54 20.34
C VAL A 70 -5.56 -34.29 20.26
N VAL A 71 -5.24 -33.22 21.00
CA VAL A 71 -5.96 -31.94 20.91
C VAL A 71 -5.79 -31.33 19.51
N TRP A 72 -4.58 -31.38 18.94
CA TRP A 72 -4.32 -30.89 17.59
C TRP A 72 -5.08 -31.69 16.52
N THR A 73 -5.05 -33.03 16.56
CA THR A 73 -5.79 -33.86 15.60
C THR A 73 -7.31 -33.72 15.76
N ALA A 74 -7.82 -33.59 16.98
CA ALA A 74 -9.22 -33.30 17.24
C ALA A 74 -9.64 -31.92 16.69
N ALA A 75 -8.80 -30.89 16.87
CA ALA A 75 -9.04 -29.56 16.29
C ALA A 75 -9.02 -29.63 14.75
N CYS A 76 -8.02 -30.25 14.14
CA CYS A 76 -7.96 -30.45 12.69
C CYS A 76 -9.17 -31.25 12.15
N ALA A 77 -9.63 -32.28 12.86
CA ALA A 77 -10.82 -33.05 12.52
C ALA A 77 -12.13 -32.25 12.68
N LEU A 78 -12.22 -31.38 13.68
CA LEU A 78 -13.35 -30.46 13.84
C LEU A 78 -13.37 -29.41 12.70
N PHE A 79 -12.23 -28.80 12.37
CA PHE A 79 -12.14 -27.85 11.25
C PHE A 79 -12.38 -28.53 9.89
N SER A 80 -11.89 -29.76 9.67
CA SER A 80 -12.14 -30.48 8.42
C SER A 80 -13.59 -30.98 8.31
N SER A 81 -14.21 -31.45 9.41
CA SER A 81 -15.62 -31.82 9.42
C SER A 81 -16.57 -30.63 9.27
N LEU A 82 -16.24 -29.44 9.80
CA LEU A 82 -16.98 -28.21 9.52
C LEU A 82 -16.90 -27.80 8.04
N ASN A 83 -15.76 -28.02 7.38
CA ASN A 83 -15.61 -27.84 5.94
C ASN A 83 -16.35 -28.93 5.13
N LEU A 84 -16.49 -30.16 5.66
CA LEU A 84 -17.24 -31.24 5.02
C LEU A 84 -18.77 -31.12 5.20
N PHE A 85 -19.25 -30.61 6.34
CA PHE A 85 -20.67 -30.26 6.53
C PHE A 85 -21.10 -29.07 5.68
N ARG A 86 -20.16 -28.20 5.27
CA ARG A 86 -20.39 -27.20 4.20
C ARG A 86 -20.47 -27.81 2.80
N ARG A 87 -20.00 -29.05 2.59
CA ARG A 87 -20.08 -29.79 1.31
C ARG A 87 -21.28 -30.73 1.20
N MET A 88 -22.04 -30.99 2.27
CA MET A 88 -23.31 -31.71 2.11
C MET A 88 -24.30 -30.80 1.38
N GLU A 89 -24.66 -31.25 0.17
CA GLU A 89 -25.54 -30.58 -0.77
C GLU A 89 -26.83 -30.08 -0.10
N ARG A 90 -26.87 -28.77 0.18
CA ARG A 90 -28.14 -28.07 0.05
C ARG A 90 -28.44 -28.01 -1.45
N PRO A 91 -29.68 -28.28 -1.91
CA PRO A 91 -30.05 -27.93 -3.27
C PRO A 91 -29.67 -26.47 -3.51
N PRO A 92 -29.29 -26.06 -4.74
CA PRO A 92 -28.87 -24.69 -5.02
C PRO A 92 -30.01 -23.74 -4.66
N LEU A 93 -29.94 -23.22 -3.43
CA LEU A 93 -30.84 -22.20 -2.94
C LEU A 93 -30.54 -21.00 -3.81
N ARG A 94 -31.47 -20.66 -4.71
CA ARG A 94 -31.48 -19.37 -5.40
C ARG A 94 -31.31 -18.30 -4.33
N VAL A 95 -30.10 -17.77 -4.21
CA VAL A 95 -29.78 -16.88 -3.10
C VAL A 95 -30.34 -15.52 -3.48
N ASP A 96 -31.38 -15.13 -2.76
CA ASP A 96 -32.04 -13.84 -2.88
C ASP A 96 -30.98 -12.71 -2.84
N PRO A 97 -30.79 -11.94 -3.95
CA PRO A 97 -29.78 -10.89 -4.03
C PRO A 97 -29.86 -9.90 -2.87
N GLY A 98 -31.08 -9.58 -2.41
CA GLY A 98 -31.35 -8.64 -1.32
C GLY A 98 -30.87 -9.11 0.06
N LYS A 99 -30.43 -10.36 0.24
CA LYS A 99 -29.87 -10.87 1.51
C LYS A 99 -28.35 -10.81 1.58
N PHE A 100 -27.66 -10.52 0.47
CA PHE A 100 -26.21 -10.60 0.45
C PHE A 100 -25.51 -9.41 1.12
N PHE A 101 -26.10 -8.22 1.14
CA PHE A 101 -25.47 -7.03 1.72
C PHE A 101 -26.45 -6.25 2.59
N PRO A 102 -26.15 -6.02 3.88
CA PRO A 102 -26.90 -5.09 4.70
C PRO A 102 -26.52 -3.65 4.35
N GLY A 103 -27.37 -2.95 3.58
CA GLY A 103 -27.22 -1.54 3.22
C GLY A 103 -27.52 -1.21 1.75
N GLU A 104 -27.44 -2.21 0.87
CA GLU A 104 -27.66 -2.05 -0.57
C GLU A 104 -29.10 -2.40 -0.99
N ASN A 105 -29.77 -1.45 -1.64
CA ASN A 105 -31.05 -1.67 -2.29
C ASN A 105 -30.82 -2.09 -3.75
N VAL A 106 -31.40 -3.23 -4.14
CA VAL A 106 -31.42 -3.66 -5.55
C VAL A 106 -32.48 -2.84 -6.30
N ILE A 107 -32.09 -2.19 -7.39
CA ILE A 107 -33.02 -1.44 -8.26
C ILE A 107 -33.50 -2.32 -9.40
N ASP A 108 -32.56 -2.93 -10.13
CA ASP A 108 -32.80 -3.70 -11.34
C ASP A 108 -31.72 -4.78 -11.51
N CYS A 109 -32.01 -5.86 -12.23
CA CYS A 109 -31.09 -6.97 -12.46
C CYS A 109 -31.24 -7.55 -13.87
N VAL A 110 -30.12 -7.68 -14.58
CA VAL A 110 -30.03 -8.40 -15.87
C VAL A 110 -29.55 -9.82 -15.61
N ARG A 111 -30.45 -10.78 -15.83
CA ARG A 111 -30.21 -12.21 -15.61
C ARG A 111 -29.61 -12.88 -16.82
N ALA A 112 -28.84 -13.94 -16.62
CA ALA A 112 -28.25 -14.79 -17.65
C ALA A 112 -29.06 -15.01 -18.95
N GLY A 113 -30.38 -15.22 -18.85
CA GLY A 113 -31.27 -15.44 -20.01
C GLY A 113 -31.59 -14.19 -20.83
N GLU A 114 -31.29 -13.01 -20.31
CA GLU A 114 -31.49 -11.68 -20.92
C GLU A 114 -30.18 -11.12 -21.51
N TRP A 115 -29.03 -11.76 -21.27
CA TRP A 115 -27.74 -11.31 -21.81
C TRP A 115 -27.70 -11.52 -23.33
N ALA A 116 -27.07 -10.58 -24.04
CA ALA A 116 -26.88 -10.66 -25.47
C ALA A 116 -25.82 -11.73 -25.80
N ILE A 117 -26.27 -12.96 -26.09
CA ILE A 117 -25.39 -14.07 -26.47
C ILE A 117 -24.90 -13.87 -27.90
N GLN A 118 -23.59 -13.67 -28.07
CA GLN A 118 -22.94 -13.56 -29.36
C GLN A 118 -22.08 -14.80 -29.62
N THR A 119 -22.45 -15.58 -30.64
CA THR A 119 -21.59 -16.65 -31.16
C THR A 119 -20.60 -16.04 -32.14
N HIS A 120 -19.42 -15.62 -31.66
CA HIS A 120 -18.37 -15.23 -32.59
C HIS A 120 -17.94 -16.47 -33.39
N ARG A 121 -18.01 -16.38 -34.73
CA ARG A 121 -17.38 -17.40 -35.58
C ARG A 121 -15.88 -17.14 -35.48
N PRO A 122 -15.08 -18.06 -34.93
CA PRO A 122 -13.63 -17.85 -34.85
C PRO A 122 -13.09 -17.61 -36.26
N GLN A 123 -12.19 -16.65 -36.42
CA GLN A 123 -11.40 -16.59 -37.64
C GLN A 123 -10.51 -17.83 -37.70
N VAL A 124 -10.07 -18.21 -38.90
CA VAL A 124 -9.35 -19.48 -39.12
C VAL A 124 -7.99 -19.41 -38.41
N GLY A 125 -7.94 -19.94 -37.19
CA GLY A 125 -6.79 -19.87 -36.27
C GLY A 125 -7.18 -19.64 -34.80
N ASP A 126 -8.31 -19.00 -34.53
CA ASP A 126 -8.74 -18.58 -33.18
C ASP A 126 -9.39 -19.71 -32.35
N GLY A 127 -8.59 -20.73 -32.02
CA GLY A 127 -8.89 -21.66 -30.91
C GLY A 127 -10.23 -22.42 -30.98
N PRO A 128 -10.72 -22.93 -29.84
CA PRO A 128 -12.07 -23.47 -29.73
C PRO A 128 -13.12 -22.35 -29.66
N HIS A 129 -14.33 -22.61 -30.16
CA HIS A 129 -15.47 -21.68 -30.07
C HIS A 129 -15.71 -21.20 -28.63
N MET A 130 -15.41 -19.93 -28.36
CA MET A 130 -15.81 -19.24 -27.13
C MET A 130 -17.25 -18.72 -27.29
N LEU A 131 -18.06 -18.93 -26.27
CA LEU A 131 -19.37 -18.27 -26.16
C LEU A 131 -19.16 -16.94 -25.44
N TYR A 132 -19.63 -15.86 -26.04
CA TYR A 132 -19.66 -14.54 -25.42
C TYR A 132 -21.10 -14.21 -25.04
N ALA A 133 -21.29 -13.66 -23.85
CA ALA A 133 -22.54 -13.01 -23.47
C ALA A 133 -22.22 -11.64 -22.91
N SER A 134 -23.01 -10.64 -23.28
CA SER A 134 -22.86 -9.28 -22.76
C SER A 134 -24.13 -8.72 -22.12
N ALA A 135 -23.93 -7.85 -21.15
CA ALA A 135 -24.96 -7.06 -20.49
C ALA A 135 -24.42 -5.63 -20.30
N GLU A 136 -25.29 -4.63 -20.35
CA GLU A 136 -24.91 -3.23 -20.12
C GLU A 136 -25.88 -2.59 -19.11
N LEU A 137 -25.34 -1.78 -18.21
CA LEU A 137 -26.10 -0.98 -17.24
C LEU A 137 -25.62 0.47 -17.28
N ASP A 138 -26.56 1.41 -17.39
CA ASP A 138 -26.30 2.83 -17.22
C ASP A 138 -26.66 3.26 -15.80
N LEU A 139 -25.74 3.92 -15.10
CA LEU A 139 -26.02 4.51 -13.79
C LEU A 139 -26.68 5.89 -13.98
N PRO A 140 -27.53 6.35 -13.04
CA PRO A 140 -28.17 7.66 -13.13
C PRO A 140 -27.18 8.82 -13.28
N ARG A 141 -27.54 9.86 -14.05
CA ARG A 141 -26.69 11.05 -14.23
C ARG A 141 -26.36 11.81 -12.94
N SER A 142 -27.13 11.59 -11.87
CA SER A 142 -26.89 12.15 -10.53
C SER A 142 -25.95 11.30 -9.67
N THR A 143 -25.26 10.31 -10.24
CA THR A 143 -24.32 9.45 -9.49
C THR A 143 -23.06 10.23 -9.14
N GLU A 144 -22.92 10.58 -7.86
CA GLU A 144 -21.70 11.23 -7.33
C GLU A 144 -20.66 10.19 -6.90
N GLY A 145 -21.12 9.07 -6.32
CA GLY A 145 -20.29 7.95 -5.90
C GLY A 145 -20.64 6.65 -6.62
N ILE A 146 -19.62 5.93 -7.09
CA ILE A 146 -19.73 4.69 -7.86
C ILE A 146 -19.16 3.54 -7.03
N PHE A 147 -19.85 2.39 -7.00
CA PHE A 147 -19.28 1.17 -6.40
C PHE A 147 -19.47 -0.09 -7.27
N LEU A 148 -18.48 -1.00 -7.27
CA LEU A 148 -18.53 -2.27 -8.00
C LEU A 148 -18.22 -3.43 -7.06
N LEU A 149 -19.14 -4.41 -7.01
CA LEU A 149 -19.09 -5.52 -6.05
C LEU A 149 -19.19 -6.85 -6.79
N SER A 150 -18.43 -7.85 -6.35
CA SER A 150 -18.48 -9.21 -6.90
C SER A 150 -18.70 -10.23 -5.79
N LYS A 151 -19.66 -11.14 -5.98
CA LYS A 151 -19.89 -12.30 -5.10
C LYS A 151 -20.09 -13.58 -5.92
N GLY A 152 -19.69 -14.70 -5.32
CA GLY A 152 -19.61 -16.00 -5.98
C GLY A 152 -18.17 -16.48 -6.09
N SER A 153 -17.94 -17.78 -5.94
CA SER A 153 -16.61 -18.40 -6.04
C SER A 153 -16.06 -18.40 -7.48
N THR A 154 -16.95 -18.41 -8.46
CA THR A 154 -16.68 -18.41 -9.91
C THR A 154 -16.55 -17.00 -10.51
N SER A 155 -16.74 -15.95 -9.72
CA SER A 155 -16.64 -14.57 -10.20
C SER A 155 -15.17 -14.11 -10.23
N SER A 156 -14.61 -14.04 -11.44
CA SER A 156 -13.23 -13.63 -11.73
C SER A 156 -13.14 -12.93 -13.07
N GLY A 157 -12.07 -12.16 -13.31
CA GLY A 157 -11.80 -11.56 -14.61
C GLY A 157 -10.98 -10.28 -14.54
N SER A 158 -11.44 -9.24 -15.23
CA SER A 158 -10.80 -7.93 -15.22
C SER A 158 -11.83 -6.79 -15.21
N LEU A 159 -11.51 -5.72 -14.48
CA LEU A 159 -12.18 -4.43 -14.53
C LEU A 159 -11.26 -3.46 -15.26
N THR A 160 -11.72 -2.91 -16.39
CA THR A 160 -11.11 -1.74 -17.02
C THR A 160 -11.93 -0.51 -16.68
N VAL A 161 -11.29 0.52 -16.13
CA VAL A 161 -11.88 1.84 -15.90
C VAL A 161 -11.28 2.79 -16.93
N GLU A 162 -12.14 3.36 -17.76
CA GLU A 162 -11.78 4.23 -18.88
C GLU A 162 -12.75 5.41 -19.03
N THR A 163 -12.37 6.40 -19.82
CA THR A 163 -13.18 7.57 -20.16
C THR A 163 -13.80 7.45 -21.55
N SER A 164 -14.96 8.06 -21.77
CA SER A 164 -15.56 8.19 -23.10
C SER A 164 -16.30 9.53 -23.24
N GLU A 165 -16.11 10.18 -24.39
CA GLU A 165 -16.81 11.41 -24.78
C GLU A 165 -18.19 11.11 -25.42
N ASP A 166 -18.42 9.86 -25.85
CA ASP A 166 -19.66 9.41 -26.51
C ASP A 166 -20.82 9.15 -25.54
N ILE A 167 -20.56 9.19 -24.22
CA ILE A 167 -21.53 8.87 -23.17
C ILE A 167 -21.82 10.08 -22.28
N THR A 168 -23.05 10.15 -21.78
CA THR A 168 -23.55 11.28 -20.96
C THR A 168 -23.90 10.86 -19.53
N SER A 169 -23.57 9.62 -19.17
CA SER A 169 -23.78 8.96 -17.89
C SER A 169 -22.74 7.87 -17.75
N VAL A 170 -22.45 7.45 -16.51
CA VAL A 170 -21.55 6.33 -16.27
C VAL A 170 -22.18 5.04 -16.80
N ARG A 171 -21.43 4.27 -17.59
CA ARG A 171 -21.87 3.03 -18.21
C ARG A 171 -20.99 1.87 -17.76
N VAL A 172 -21.60 0.74 -17.41
CA VAL A 172 -20.90 -0.49 -17.05
C VAL A 172 -21.26 -1.58 -18.05
N LYS A 173 -20.26 -2.05 -18.80
CA LYS A 173 -20.41 -3.13 -19.78
C LYS A 173 -19.79 -4.41 -19.23
N PHE A 174 -20.52 -5.51 -19.33
CA PHE A 174 -20.10 -6.83 -18.92
C PHE A 174 -19.96 -7.68 -20.17
N ASN A 175 -18.82 -8.36 -20.30
CA ASN A 175 -18.56 -9.33 -21.35
C ASN A 175 -18.01 -10.60 -20.69
N ALA A 176 -18.86 -11.61 -20.50
CA ALA A 176 -18.42 -12.92 -20.04
C ALA A 176 -17.97 -13.76 -21.25
N SER A 177 -16.75 -14.30 -21.17
CA SER A 177 -16.25 -15.31 -22.10
C SER A 177 -16.24 -16.68 -21.41
N LEU A 178 -16.95 -17.65 -22.00
CA LEU A 178 -16.99 -19.03 -21.52
C LEU A 178 -15.89 -19.90 -22.15
N GLY A 179 -15.35 -20.78 -21.32
CA GLY A 179 -14.58 -21.95 -21.71
C GLY A 179 -15.40 -23.00 -22.48
N ARG A 180 -14.83 -24.20 -22.60
CA ARG A 180 -15.31 -25.24 -23.51
C ARG A 180 -16.43 -26.09 -22.88
N ARG A 181 -17.65 -25.54 -22.94
CA ARG A 181 -18.97 -26.13 -22.56
C ARG A 181 -19.29 -25.93 -21.07
N THR A 182 -20.11 -24.95 -20.72
CA THR A 182 -21.58 -25.12 -20.76
C THR A 182 -22.29 -23.76 -20.67
N ARG A 183 -23.48 -23.62 -21.28
CA ARG A 183 -24.34 -22.43 -21.07
C ARG A 183 -24.81 -22.29 -19.62
N GLU A 184 -24.86 -23.41 -18.90
CA GLU A 184 -25.26 -23.50 -17.49
C GLU A 184 -24.39 -22.62 -16.57
N ALA A 185 -23.08 -22.48 -16.85
CA ALA A 185 -22.18 -21.64 -16.07
C ALA A 185 -22.49 -20.14 -16.15
N ILE A 186 -23.06 -19.65 -17.27
CA ILE A 186 -23.62 -18.30 -17.35
C ILE A 186 -25.04 -18.26 -16.76
N GLY A 187 -25.80 -19.36 -16.82
CA GLY A 187 -27.19 -19.45 -16.33
C GLY A 187 -27.43 -18.98 -14.90
N ASP A 188 -26.39 -19.08 -14.06
CA ASP A 188 -26.37 -18.68 -12.64
C ASP A 188 -25.76 -17.28 -12.39
N ALA A 189 -25.41 -16.54 -13.45
CA ALA A 189 -24.88 -15.18 -13.36
C ALA A 189 -26.01 -14.12 -13.43
N GLU A 190 -25.98 -13.17 -12.51
CA GLU A 190 -26.88 -12.02 -12.45
C GLU A 190 -26.07 -10.75 -12.19
N VAL A 191 -26.36 -9.68 -12.92
CA VAL A 191 -25.72 -8.37 -12.75
C VAL A 191 -26.81 -7.37 -12.39
N CYS A 192 -26.69 -6.73 -11.23
CA CYS A 192 -27.71 -5.83 -10.70
C CYS A 192 -27.22 -4.40 -10.52
N LEU A 193 -28.07 -3.45 -10.89
CA LEU A 193 -27.97 -2.06 -10.48
C LEU A 193 -28.33 -1.95 -8.99
N LEU A 194 -27.39 -1.44 -8.21
CA LEU A 194 -27.49 -1.29 -6.75
C LEU A 194 -27.51 0.20 -6.38
N LYS A 195 -28.14 0.49 -5.25
CA LYS A 195 -28.16 1.83 -4.63
C LYS A 195 -27.91 1.75 -3.13
N ARG A 196 -26.98 2.57 -2.66
CA ARG A 196 -26.77 2.88 -1.23
C ARG A 196 -27.44 4.23 -0.91
N GLU A 197 -27.23 4.72 0.30
CA GLU A 197 -27.64 6.06 0.72
C GLU A 197 -26.98 7.15 -0.16
N ASP A 198 -27.56 8.35 -0.20
CA ASP A 198 -26.99 9.58 -0.77
C ASP A 198 -26.39 9.48 -2.19
N GLN A 199 -27.24 9.21 -3.19
CA GLN A 199 -26.89 9.17 -4.62
C GLN A 199 -25.70 8.27 -5.01
N ASN A 200 -25.31 7.35 -4.13
CA ASN A 200 -24.33 6.32 -4.43
C ASN A 200 -25.00 5.18 -5.18
N TYR A 201 -24.63 5.00 -6.45
CA TYR A 201 -25.10 3.89 -7.28
C TYR A 201 -23.92 2.98 -7.64
N GLY A 202 -24.22 1.72 -7.86
CA GLY A 202 -23.20 0.73 -8.13
C GLY A 202 -23.72 -0.45 -8.91
N VAL A 203 -22.81 -1.35 -9.26
CA VAL A 203 -23.17 -2.60 -9.92
C VAL A 203 -22.63 -3.79 -9.14
N GLY A 204 -23.52 -4.70 -8.80
CA GLY A 204 -23.19 -5.98 -8.19
C GLY A 204 -23.21 -7.09 -9.22
N MET A 205 -22.15 -7.89 -9.29
CA MET A 205 -22.13 -9.13 -10.05
C MET A 205 -22.21 -10.33 -9.11
N PHE A 206 -23.14 -11.23 -9.43
CA PHE A 206 -23.50 -12.39 -8.63
C PHE A 206 -23.34 -13.64 -9.48
N ALA A 207 -22.54 -14.59 -9.00
CA ALA A 207 -22.48 -15.94 -9.53
C ALA A 207 -22.75 -16.94 -8.40
N SER A 208 -23.39 -18.07 -8.72
CA SER A 208 -23.71 -19.08 -7.71
C SER A 208 -22.44 -19.66 -7.07
N SER A 209 -22.51 -19.96 -5.77
CA SER A 209 -21.48 -20.70 -5.06
C SER A 209 -21.66 -22.21 -5.26
N GLY A 210 -21.61 -22.65 -6.52
CA GLY A 210 -21.71 -24.07 -6.89
C GLY A 210 -20.49 -24.89 -6.46
N SER A 211 -20.69 -26.18 -6.19
CA SER A 211 -19.69 -27.10 -5.64
C SER A 211 -18.82 -27.83 -6.67
N PHE A 212 -18.84 -27.40 -7.94
CA PHE A 212 -18.28 -28.14 -9.06
C PHE A 212 -16.98 -27.52 -9.60
N ASP A 213 -16.25 -28.33 -10.37
CA ASP A 213 -15.11 -27.94 -11.21
C ASP A 213 -15.55 -27.05 -12.39
N ALA A 214 -16.38 -26.03 -12.11
CA ALA A 214 -16.87 -25.08 -13.08
C ALA A 214 -15.66 -24.37 -13.71
N GLU A 215 -15.52 -24.49 -15.03
CA GLU A 215 -14.53 -23.75 -15.80
C GLU A 215 -14.61 -22.26 -15.43
N GLU A 216 -13.45 -21.62 -15.26
CA GLU A 216 -13.36 -20.24 -14.78
C GLU A 216 -14.05 -19.30 -15.78
N VAL A 217 -15.21 -18.75 -15.38
CA VAL A 217 -15.93 -17.76 -16.18
C VAL A 217 -15.17 -16.45 -16.08
N PHE A 218 -14.37 -16.16 -17.10
CA PHE A 218 -13.64 -14.90 -17.17
C PHE A 218 -14.59 -13.78 -17.64
N THR A 219 -14.83 -12.82 -16.74
CA THR A 219 -15.69 -11.66 -17.03
C THR A 219 -14.84 -10.41 -17.22
N SER A 220 -14.89 -9.83 -18.42
CA SER A 220 -14.35 -8.50 -18.70
C SER A 220 -15.43 -7.46 -18.40
N VAL A 221 -15.20 -6.64 -17.37
CA VAL A 221 -16.03 -5.50 -16.98
C VAL A 221 -15.35 -4.23 -17.47
N VAL A 222 -16.10 -3.38 -18.20
CA VAL A 222 -15.63 -2.07 -18.64
C VAL A 222 -16.52 -1.00 -18.02
N LEU A 223 -15.95 -0.22 -17.10
CA LEU A 223 -16.56 0.96 -16.53
C LEU A 223 -16.13 2.17 -17.37
N GLN A 224 -17.08 2.72 -18.13
CA GLN A 224 -16.89 3.91 -18.94
C GLN A 224 -17.41 5.13 -18.18
N LEU A 225 -16.52 6.07 -17.88
CA LEU A 225 -16.82 7.35 -17.22
C LEU A 225 -17.03 8.44 -18.27
N PRO A 226 -18.13 9.22 -18.23
CA PRO A 226 -18.31 10.36 -19.11
C PRO A 226 -17.21 11.40 -18.88
N THR A 227 -16.67 11.94 -19.98
CA THR A 227 -15.72 13.06 -19.94
C THR A 227 -16.17 14.20 -20.84
N SER A 228 -15.81 15.42 -20.45
CA SER A 228 -15.91 16.62 -21.27
C SER A 228 -14.50 17.15 -21.53
N PRO A 229 -14.15 17.55 -22.77
CA PRO A 229 -12.83 18.11 -23.08
C PRO A 229 -12.56 19.46 -22.40
N SER A 230 -13.58 20.11 -21.81
CA SER A 230 -13.46 21.43 -21.17
C SER A 230 -13.46 21.41 -19.65
N SER A 231 -13.69 20.27 -19.00
CA SER A 231 -13.89 20.21 -17.54
C SER A 231 -13.51 18.84 -16.96
N SER A 232 -12.78 18.84 -15.84
CA SER A 232 -12.58 17.63 -15.05
C SER A 232 -13.89 17.20 -14.38
N THR A 233 -14.16 15.90 -14.38
CA THR A 233 -15.29 15.27 -13.68
C THR A 233 -14.83 14.80 -12.31
N HIS A 234 -15.54 15.21 -11.27
CA HIS A 234 -15.24 14.86 -9.88
C HIS A 234 -16.25 13.83 -9.37
N TYR A 235 -15.78 12.63 -9.01
CA TYR A 235 -16.57 11.64 -8.29
C TYR A 235 -16.23 11.69 -6.79
N THR A 236 -17.25 11.76 -5.93
CA THR A 236 -17.04 11.87 -4.48
C THR A 236 -16.52 10.58 -3.88
N HIS A 237 -16.97 9.43 -4.38
CA HIS A 237 -16.56 8.10 -3.92
C HIS A 237 -16.38 7.12 -5.10
N PHE A 238 -15.34 6.30 -5.06
CA PHE A 238 -15.13 5.19 -5.99
C PHE A 238 -14.68 3.93 -5.25
N GLU A 239 -15.53 2.92 -5.22
CA GLU A 239 -15.28 1.68 -4.47
C GLU A 239 -15.27 0.45 -5.38
N THR A 240 -14.28 -0.42 -5.20
CA THR A 240 -14.33 -1.78 -5.76
C THR A 240 -14.10 -2.82 -4.67
N ASN A 241 -14.91 -3.87 -4.71
CA ASN A 241 -14.66 -5.11 -3.96
C ASN A 241 -14.81 -6.29 -4.92
N LEU A 242 -13.72 -6.54 -5.64
CA LEU A 242 -13.65 -7.48 -6.75
C LEU A 242 -12.45 -8.43 -6.54
N PRO A 243 -12.55 -9.42 -5.62
CA PRO A 243 -11.38 -10.15 -5.10
C PRO A 243 -10.55 -10.91 -6.14
N ARG A 244 -11.13 -11.28 -7.29
CA ARG A 244 -10.47 -12.04 -8.36
C ARG A 244 -10.47 -11.26 -9.69
N PHE A 245 -10.45 -9.93 -9.62
CA PHE A 245 -10.44 -9.06 -10.80
C PHE A 245 -9.14 -8.27 -10.89
N GLU A 246 -8.47 -8.37 -12.02
CA GLU A 246 -7.43 -7.42 -12.37
C GLU A 246 -8.06 -6.04 -12.54
N HIS A 247 -7.50 -5.00 -11.94
CA HIS A 247 -7.96 -3.63 -12.13
C HIS A 247 -7.03 -2.90 -13.11
N ARG A 248 -7.58 -2.30 -14.16
CA ARG A 248 -6.83 -1.54 -15.18
C ARG A 248 -7.42 -0.13 -15.30
N PHE A 249 -6.67 0.88 -14.88
CA PHE A 249 -7.07 2.29 -15.05
C PHE A 249 -6.37 2.86 -16.29
N ARG A 250 -7.15 3.38 -17.26
CA ARG A 250 -6.65 3.84 -18.57
C ARG A 250 -7.34 5.15 -18.97
N GLY A 251 -6.60 6.10 -19.54
CA GLY A 251 -7.17 7.32 -20.10
C GLY A 251 -7.74 8.34 -19.10
N LEU A 252 -7.65 8.09 -17.78
CA LEU A 252 -8.27 8.95 -16.77
C LEU A 252 -7.55 10.31 -16.60
N GLY A 253 -6.23 10.32 -16.84
CA GLY A 253 -5.41 11.53 -17.02
C GLY A 253 -5.71 12.65 -16.01
N ASN A 254 -5.86 13.88 -16.51
CA ASN A 254 -6.32 15.02 -15.70
C ASN A 254 -7.85 15.25 -15.82
N THR A 255 -8.60 14.34 -16.45
CA THR A 255 -10.03 14.53 -16.75
C THR A 255 -10.92 13.96 -15.67
N ILE A 256 -10.47 12.95 -14.92
CA ILE A 256 -11.21 12.37 -13.80
C ILE A 256 -10.46 12.60 -12.48
N PHE A 257 -11.18 13.04 -11.45
CA PHE A 257 -10.71 13.14 -10.08
C PHE A 257 -11.62 12.35 -9.15
N PHE A 258 -11.04 11.64 -8.19
CA PHE A 258 -11.78 10.91 -7.15
C PHE A 258 -11.50 11.51 -5.77
N GLY A 259 -12.55 11.90 -5.04
CA GLY A 259 -12.44 12.33 -3.64
C GLY A 259 -11.96 11.18 -2.76
N ASN A 260 -12.81 10.17 -2.58
CA ASN A 260 -12.43 8.93 -1.89
C ASN A 260 -12.35 7.77 -2.90
N MET A 261 -11.24 7.03 -2.90
CA MET A 261 -11.08 5.79 -3.65
C MET A 261 -10.76 4.61 -2.72
N THR A 262 -11.55 3.54 -2.77
CA THR A 262 -11.27 2.28 -2.08
C THR A 262 -11.22 1.13 -3.07
N LEU A 263 -10.05 0.54 -3.30
CA LEU A 263 -9.91 -0.61 -4.23
C LEU A 263 -9.58 -1.88 -3.46
N ARG A 264 -10.33 -2.97 -3.69
CA ARG A 264 -10.07 -4.27 -3.03
C ARG A 264 -10.03 -5.42 -4.03
N SER A 265 -8.85 -6.02 -4.14
CA SER A 265 -8.57 -7.30 -4.81
C SER A 265 -8.05 -8.32 -3.79
N SER A 266 -7.73 -9.53 -4.23
CA SER A 266 -7.02 -10.55 -3.44
C SER A 266 -6.00 -11.34 -4.25
N GLY A 267 -6.31 -11.69 -5.50
CA GLY A 267 -5.48 -12.57 -6.33
C GLY A 267 -5.06 -11.99 -7.68
N ALA A 268 -5.47 -10.77 -8.01
CA ALA A 268 -5.26 -10.18 -9.32
C ALA A 268 -4.73 -8.73 -9.22
N PRO A 269 -3.86 -8.30 -10.15
CA PRO A 269 -3.08 -7.07 -10.01
C PRO A 269 -3.93 -5.80 -10.12
N ILE A 270 -3.40 -4.71 -9.59
CA ILE A 270 -3.97 -3.36 -9.72
C ILE A 270 -2.98 -2.52 -10.52
N SER A 271 -3.35 -2.20 -11.76
CA SER A 271 -2.48 -1.61 -12.79
C SER A 271 -3.01 -0.23 -13.20
N ILE A 272 -2.25 0.82 -12.87
CA ILE A 272 -2.62 2.23 -13.09
C ILE A 272 -1.73 2.80 -14.20
N LEU A 273 -2.17 2.66 -15.46
CA LEU A 273 -1.33 2.90 -16.64
C LEU A 273 -1.11 4.39 -16.96
N ASN A 274 -1.91 5.28 -16.39
CA ASN A 274 -1.80 6.73 -16.51
C ASN A 274 -1.95 7.36 -15.12
N PRO A 275 -1.32 8.51 -14.83
CA PRO A 275 -1.44 9.19 -13.54
C PRO A 275 -2.90 9.36 -13.11
N LEU A 276 -3.25 8.76 -11.97
CA LEU A 276 -4.59 8.75 -11.40
C LEU A 276 -4.69 9.76 -10.26
N HIS A 277 -5.58 10.75 -10.37
CA HIS A 277 -5.80 11.77 -9.36
C HIS A 277 -6.81 11.33 -8.30
N VAL A 278 -6.38 11.38 -7.04
CA VAL A 278 -7.16 11.02 -5.86
C VAL A 278 -6.93 12.06 -4.74
N GLU A 279 -7.92 12.33 -3.90
CA GLU A 279 -7.70 13.07 -2.65
C GLU A 279 -7.29 12.10 -1.53
N LEU A 280 -8.13 11.09 -1.32
CA LEU A 280 -7.97 9.99 -0.37
C LEU A 280 -8.05 8.67 -1.14
N ALA A 281 -7.06 7.78 -0.99
CA ALA A 281 -7.13 6.45 -1.59
C ALA A 281 -6.61 5.35 -0.67
N ASP A 282 -7.38 4.27 -0.51
CA ASP A 282 -7.00 3.04 0.17
C ASP A 282 -7.09 1.86 -0.81
N ILE A 283 -5.94 1.35 -1.25
CA ILE A 283 -5.83 0.30 -2.27
C ILE A 283 -5.25 -0.95 -1.61
N PHE A 284 -6.02 -2.04 -1.61
CA PHE A 284 -5.66 -3.31 -0.98
C PHE A 284 -5.72 -4.49 -1.96
N THR A 285 -4.74 -5.37 -1.86
CA THR A 285 -4.73 -6.71 -2.46
C THR A 285 -4.00 -7.67 -1.52
N SER A 286 -4.07 -8.99 -1.70
CA SER A 286 -3.32 -9.92 -0.83
C SER A 286 -2.14 -10.59 -1.52
N ASN A 287 -2.27 -11.01 -2.77
CA ASN A 287 -1.26 -11.84 -3.45
C ASN A 287 -0.91 -11.37 -4.88
N ALA A 288 -1.20 -10.12 -5.22
CA ALA A 288 -0.92 -9.57 -6.55
C ALA A 288 -0.33 -8.15 -6.45
N PRO A 289 0.47 -7.69 -7.44
CA PRO A 289 1.17 -6.44 -7.34
C PRO A 289 0.25 -5.21 -7.48
N ILE A 290 0.69 -4.09 -6.91
CA ILE A 290 0.13 -2.76 -7.16
C ILE A 290 1.17 -1.99 -7.99
N LEU A 291 0.80 -1.61 -9.21
CA LEU A 291 1.70 -1.03 -10.22
C LEU A 291 1.10 0.26 -10.78
N GLY A 292 1.92 1.30 -10.98
CA GLY A 292 1.56 2.44 -11.83
C GLY A 292 1.82 3.82 -11.25
N SER A 293 1.05 4.82 -11.71
CA SER A 293 1.24 6.23 -11.32
C SER A 293 0.03 6.83 -10.61
N LEU A 294 0.27 7.44 -9.45
CA LEU A 294 -0.76 8.02 -8.56
C LEU A 294 -0.42 9.46 -8.21
N ARG A 295 -1.46 10.30 -8.09
CA ARG A 295 -1.37 11.67 -7.59
C ARG A 295 -2.32 11.83 -6.41
N SER A 296 -1.78 12.03 -5.21
CA SER A 296 -2.57 12.19 -3.98
C SER A 296 -2.38 13.58 -3.39
N SER A 297 -3.48 14.22 -2.99
CA SER A 297 -3.45 15.53 -2.32
C SER A 297 -3.60 15.47 -0.80
N ARG A 298 -4.00 14.35 -0.20
CA ARG A 298 -4.16 14.21 1.27
C ARG A 298 -3.72 12.87 1.83
N HIS A 299 -4.25 11.75 1.33
CA HIS A 299 -3.96 10.43 1.88
C HIS A 299 -3.87 9.37 0.78
N LEU A 300 -2.87 8.49 0.91
CA LEU A 300 -2.72 7.30 0.10
C LEU A 300 -2.26 6.15 0.99
N SER A 301 -3.01 5.05 1.01
CA SER A 301 -2.56 3.77 1.58
C SER A 301 -2.54 2.71 0.49
N LEU A 302 -1.37 2.16 0.20
CA LEU A 302 -1.18 1.00 -0.66
C LEU A 302 -0.75 -0.18 0.20
N GLU A 303 -1.62 -1.17 0.33
CA GLU A 303 -1.37 -2.35 1.15
C GLU A 303 -1.46 -3.64 0.32
N THR A 304 -0.46 -4.50 0.48
CA THR A 304 -0.47 -5.87 -0.04
C THR A 304 0.08 -6.85 1.00
N THR A 305 -0.11 -8.16 0.81
CA THR A 305 0.48 -9.15 1.73
C THR A 305 1.74 -9.77 1.14
N HIS A 306 1.64 -10.36 -0.05
CA HIS A 306 2.68 -11.22 -0.64
C HIS A 306 3.09 -10.83 -2.07
N ALA A 307 2.98 -9.55 -2.43
CA ALA A 307 3.35 -9.07 -3.77
C ALA A 307 4.00 -7.67 -3.71
N PRO A 308 4.74 -7.25 -4.77
CA PRO A 308 5.44 -5.97 -4.75
C PRO A 308 4.50 -4.77 -4.93
N ILE A 309 4.96 -3.61 -4.45
CA ILE A 309 4.39 -2.29 -4.76
C ILE A 309 5.44 -1.54 -5.59
N GLU A 310 5.09 -1.15 -6.81
CA GLU A 310 5.97 -0.39 -7.71
C GLU A 310 5.21 0.84 -8.25
N ILE A 311 5.51 2.02 -7.69
CA ILE A 311 4.75 3.24 -7.99
C ILE A 311 5.60 4.45 -8.37
N GLU A 312 5.06 5.25 -9.28
CA GLU A 312 5.36 6.68 -9.38
C GLU A 312 4.31 7.48 -8.60
N LEU A 313 4.73 8.24 -7.60
CA LEU A 313 3.86 8.98 -6.69
C LEU A 313 4.09 10.48 -6.81
N GLU A 314 3.05 11.24 -7.09
CA GLU A 314 3.01 12.69 -6.92
C GLU A 314 2.23 13.00 -5.64
N MET A 315 2.89 13.59 -4.64
CA MET A 315 2.22 14.06 -3.41
C MET A 315 2.07 15.57 -3.49
N ARG A 316 0.83 16.06 -3.39
CA ARG A 316 0.53 17.49 -3.35
C ARG A 316 0.12 17.90 -1.95
N SER A 317 0.70 18.96 -1.41
CA SER A 317 0.31 19.57 -0.12
C SER A 317 -0.06 21.04 -0.37
N ASP A 318 -1.30 21.41 -0.07
CA ASP A 318 -1.82 22.77 -0.29
C ASP A 318 -1.87 23.61 1.01
N THR A 319 -1.64 23.01 2.18
CA THR A 319 -1.76 23.66 3.50
C THR A 319 -0.76 23.12 4.50
N TYR A 320 -0.23 24.00 5.36
CA TYR A 320 0.69 23.66 6.45
C TYR A 320 0.08 22.68 7.49
N ASP A 321 -1.20 22.88 7.81
CA ASP A 321 -1.88 22.23 8.95
C ASP A 321 -2.20 20.75 8.72
N SER A 322 -2.23 20.28 7.47
CA SER A 322 -2.49 18.88 7.13
C SER A 322 -1.36 18.31 6.27
N ALA A 323 -0.59 17.39 6.84
CA ALA A 323 0.41 16.64 6.09
C ALA A 323 -0.28 15.77 5.02
N SER A 324 0.20 15.84 3.78
CA SER A 324 -0.16 14.87 2.76
C SER A 324 0.57 13.57 3.06
N ARG A 325 -0.17 12.50 3.36
CA ARG A 325 0.36 11.22 3.81
C ARG A 325 0.34 10.17 2.71
N ALA A 326 1.42 9.40 2.61
CA ALA A 326 1.47 8.17 1.83
C ALA A 326 2.00 7.03 2.71
N ARG A 327 1.31 5.88 2.66
CA ARG A 327 1.67 4.66 3.38
C ARG A 327 1.77 3.51 2.39
N LEU A 328 2.93 2.87 2.34
CA LEU A 328 3.21 1.73 1.46
C LEU A 328 3.55 0.53 2.32
N ARG A 329 2.77 -0.55 2.22
CA ARG A 329 2.92 -1.69 3.12
C ARG A 329 2.82 -3.03 2.42
N THR A 330 3.75 -3.92 2.75
CA THR A 330 3.73 -5.33 2.36
C THR A 330 4.27 -6.21 3.49
N THR A 331 4.09 -7.53 3.43
CA THR A 331 4.63 -8.43 4.46
C THR A 331 5.98 -9.02 4.05
N ASP A 332 6.15 -9.46 2.81
CA ASP A 332 7.38 -10.12 2.37
C ASP A 332 7.85 -9.86 0.95
N SER A 333 7.26 -8.88 0.27
CA SER A 333 7.67 -8.44 -1.06
C SER A 333 8.36 -7.07 -1.02
N PRO A 334 9.04 -6.64 -2.10
CA PRO A 334 9.71 -5.34 -2.12
C PRO A 334 8.75 -4.18 -2.35
N ILE A 335 9.13 -2.99 -1.87
CA ILE A 335 8.46 -1.72 -2.20
C ILE A 335 9.46 -0.86 -2.99
N THR A 336 9.05 -0.39 -4.17
CA THR A 336 9.79 0.61 -4.95
C THR A 336 8.89 1.81 -5.22
N ALA A 337 9.29 2.98 -4.74
CA ALA A 337 8.53 4.22 -4.90
C ALA A 337 9.43 5.35 -5.42
N VAL A 338 9.00 5.96 -6.53
CA VAL A 338 9.60 7.17 -7.10
C VAL A 338 8.65 8.32 -6.82
N VAL A 339 9.07 9.29 -6.01
CA VAL A 339 8.19 10.31 -5.41
C VAL A 339 8.57 11.70 -5.90
N ARG A 340 7.55 12.49 -6.25
CA ARG A 340 7.63 13.94 -6.49
C ARG A 340 6.74 14.65 -5.48
N LEU A 341 7.30 15.58 -4.72
CA LEU A 341 6.56 16.39 -3.75
C LEU A 341 6.26 17.75 -4.39
N LEU A 342 5.00 18.17 -4.39
CA LEU A 342 4.52 19.42 -4.97
C LEU A 342 3.79 20.25 -3.91
N SER A 343 4.01 21.56 -3.94
CA SER A 343 3.32 22.53 -3.08
C SER A 343 2.83 23.72 -3.87
N SER A 344 1.72 24.31 -3.42
CA SER A 344 1.22 25.61 -3.88
C SER A 344 1.74 26.79 -3.05
N GLY A 345 2.43 26.55 -1.93
CA GLY A 345 2.98 27.58 -1.04
C GLY A 345 4.16 27.14 -0.17
N PHE A 346 4.57 28.01 0.75
CA PHE A 346 5.62 27.69 1.74
C PHE A 346 5.08 26.80 2.86
N GLY A 347 5.94 25.94 3.42
CA GLY A 347 5.59 25.12 4.59
C GLY A 347 4.70 23.90 4.29
N SER A 348 4.71 23.39 3.06
CA SER A 348 4.11 22.09 2.75
C SER A 348 4.62 20.98 3.65
N ASN A 349 3.73 20.08 4.04
CA ASN A 349 4.01 19.01 4.99
C ASN A 349 3.71 17.65 4.34
N PHE A 350 4.69 16.74 4.38
CA PHE A 350 4.63 15.42 3.73
C PHE A 350 5.07 14.33 4.71
N ASP A 351 4.30 13.24 4.72
CA ASP A 351 4.48 12.11 5.64
C ASP A 351 4.49 10.80 4.84
N LEU A 352 5.65 10.15 4.69
CA LEU A 352 5.83 8.95 3.89
C LEU A 352 6.26 7.77 4.78
N GLU A 353 5.38 6.80 4.94
CA GLU A 353 5.63 5.55 5.69
C GLU A 353 5.82 4.38 4.72
N THR A 354 6.91 3.62 4.84
CA THR A 354 7.06 2.32 4.15
C THR A 354 7.32 1.19 5.14
N SER A 355 6.74 0.01 4.91
CA SER A 355 7.05 -1.18 5.72
C SER A 355 6.93 -2.51 4.97
N SER A 356 7.94 -3.35 5.13
CA SER A 356 8.07 -4.71 4.60
C SER A 356 8.82 -5.60 5.59
N THR A 357 8.13 -6.56 6.21
CA THR A 357 8.71 -7.37 7.30
C THR A 357 9.92 -8.21 6.87
N LYS A 358 9.95 -8.68 5.61
CA LYS A 358 10.99 -9.62 5.14
C LYS A 358 11.80 -9.16 3.92
N ASN A 359 11.48 -8.02 3.30
CA ASN A 359 12.10 -7.61 2.04
C ASN A 359 12.78 -6.24 2.13
N TYR A 360 13.21 -5.70 0.99
CA TYR A 360 13.76 -4.35 0.89
C TYR A 360 12.69 -3.33 0.47
N SER A 361 12.86 -2.09 0.93
CA SER A 361 12.10 -0.94 0.45
C SER A 361 13.05 0.13 -0.10
N SER A 362 12.72 0.68 -1.27
CA SER A 362 13.51 1.67 -1.99
C SER A 362 12.64 2.88 -2.34
N VAL A 363 12.92 4.02 -1.71
CA VAL A 363 12.24 5.29 -1.95
C VAL A 363 13.20 6.27 -2.63
N ALA A 364 12.79 6.90 -3.71
CA ALA A 364 13.54 7.97 -4.36
C ALA A 364 12.69 9.23 -4.46
N ILE A 365 12.98 10.24 -3.64
CA ILE A 365 12.40 11.58 -3.78
C ILE A 365 13.19 12.29 -4.90
N LEU A 366 12.56 12.47 -6.07
CA LEU A 366 13.20 13.13 -7.23
C LEU A 366 13.14 14.65 -7.14
N GLN A 367 12.03 15.17 -6.59
CA GLN A 367 11.74 16.58 -6.52
C GLN A 367 11.03 16.89 -5.20
N ALA A 368 11.38 18.02 -4.61
CA ALA A 368 10.69 18.60 -3.47
C ALA A 368 10.55 20.12 -3.67
N PRO A 369 9.54 20.78 -3.09
CA PRO A 369 9.48 22.24 -3.06
C PRO A 369 10.60 22.80 -2.16
N LEU A 370 10.72 24.13 -2.07
CA LEU A 370 11.59 24.77 -1.09
C LEU A 370 11.00 24.64 0.33
N ASP A 371 11.86 24.43 1.31
CA ASP A 371 11.52 24.32 2.74
C ASP A 371 10.32 23.42 3.10
N PRO A 372 10.25 22.16 2.59
CA PRO A 372 9.20 21.23 2.98
C PRO A 372 9.46 20.71 4.39
N ILE A 373 8.40 20.47 5.14
CA ILE A 373 8.44 19.56 6.30
C ILE A 373 8.26 18.16 5.73
N LEU A 374 9.37 17.42 5.58
CA LEU A 374 9.39 16.07 5.05
C LEU A 374 9.68 15.07 6.16
N ARG A 375 8.73 14.16 6.40
CA ARG A 375 8.89 13.00 7.27
C ARG A 375 8.91 11.74 6.42
N ILE A 376 9.96 10.94 6.58
CA ILE A 376 10.06 9.61 5.97
C ILE A 376 10.33 8.63 7.09
N ASN A 377 9.49 7.60 7.22
CA ASN A 377 9.70 6.48 8.13
C ASN A 377 9.69 5.18 7.32
N MET A 378 10.82 4.48 7.28
CA MET A 378 10.94 3.18 6.59
C MET A 378 11.25 2.10 7.63
N THR A 379 10.44 1.04 7.71
CA THR A 379 10.65 -0.09 8.65
C THR A 379 10.68 -1.41 7.90
N ASP A 380 11.88 -1.87 7.55
CA ASP A 380 12.10 -2.96 6.60
C ASP A 380 13.29 -3.87 6.98
N SER A 381 13.51 -4.96 6.24
CA SER A 381 14.75 -5.74 6.40
C SER A 381 15.96 -4.99 5.83
N LYS A 382 15.77 -4.26 4.72
CA LYS A 382 16.74 -3.35 4.10
C LYS A 382 16.04 -2.09 3.61
N THR A 383 16.54 -0.91 3.97
CA THR A 383 15.98 0.38 3.53
C THR A 383 16.97 1.10 2.62
N ARG A 384 16.46 1.72 1.56
CA ARG A 384 17.23 2.63 0.69
C ARG A 384 16.40 3.89 0.41
N THR A 385 16.96 5.06 0.70
CA THR A 385 16.35 6.35 0.40
C THR A 385 17.29 7.19 -0.47
N SER A 386 16.76 7.75 -1.56
CA SER A 386 17.40 8.85 -2.30
C SER A 386 16.64 10.14 -2.05
N LEU A 387 17.37 11.22 -1.76
CA LEU A 387 16.85 12.57 -1.55
C LEU A 387 17.48 13.54 -2.56
N PRO A 388 16.76 14.60 -2.98
CA PRO A 388 17.32 15.62 -3.86
C PRO A 388 18.43 16.40 -3.13
N SER A 389 19.32 17.04 -3.90
CA SER A 389 20.38 17.91 -3.34
C SER A 389 19.83 19.13 -2.60
N SER A 390 18.56 19.49 -2.83
CA SER A 390 17.82 20.54 -2.14
C SER A 390 17.36 20.20 -0.72
N PHE A 391 17.51 18.94 -0.28
CA PHE A 391 17.03 18.52 1.04
C PHE A 391 17.77 19.20 2.19
N GLU A 392 16.99 19.84 3.07
CA GLU A 392 17.39 20.32 4.39
C GLU A 392 16.65 19.48 5.45
N GLY A 393 17.37 18.94 6.45
CA GLY A 393 16.73 18.08 7.43
C GLY A 393 17.67 17.27 8.33
N ARG A 394 17.06 16.55 9.27
CA ARG A 394 17.71 15.56 10.14
C ARG A 394 17.52 14.16 9.59
N TRP A 395 18.46 13.25 9.86
CA TRP A 395 18.28 11.82 9.59
C TRP A 395 18.70 10.97 10.79
N GLN A 396 18.09 9.78 10.88
CA GLN A 396 18.43 8.71 11.81
C GLN A 396 18.33 7.36 11.09
N MET A 397 19.33 6.50 11.28
CA MET A 397 19.43 5.18 10.66
C MET A 397 19.70 4.13 11.74
N HIS A 398 18.72 3.27 11.97
CA HIS A 398 18.74 2.18 12.94
C HIS A 398 18.95 0.86 12.19
N SER A 399 20.22 0.47 12.01
CA SER A 399 20.58 -0.76 11.30
C SER A 399 21.94 -1.31 11.74
N ASN A 400 22.19 -2.59 11.42
CA ASN A 400 23.52 -3.20 11.59
C ASN A 400 24.58 -2.57 10.66
N THR A 401 24.15 -2.11 9.48
CA THR A 401 25.02 -1.51 8.45
C THR A 401 24.36 -0.25 7.89
N SER A 402 24.74 0.90 8.42
CA SER A 402 24.27 2.21 7.94
C SER A 402 25.23 2.76 6.88
N ILE A 403 24.71 3.08 5.69
CA ILE A 403 25.46 3.67 4.58
C ILE A 403 24.92 5.07 4.33
N LEU A 404 25.78 6.08 4.45
CA LEU A 404 25.47 7.46 4.07
C LEU A 404 26.29 7.83 2.84
N TYR A 405 25.62 8.35 1.81
CA TYR A 405 26.25 9.01 0.68
C TYR A 405 25.73 10.45 0.59
N MET A 406 26.64 11.42 0.58
CA MET A 406 26.32 12.82 0.35
C MET A 406 27.05 13.26 -0.93
N GLY A 407 26.29 13.43 -2.00
CA GLY A 407 26.78 14.00 -3.24
C GLY A 407 26.91 15.52 -3.15
N PRO A 408 27.65 16.15 -4.09
CA PRO A 408 27.67 17.60 -4.21
C PRO A 408 26.25 18.13 -4.43
N GLY A 409 25.96 19.31 -3.88
CA GLY A 409 24.70 20.01 -4.11
C GLY A 409 24.94 21.41 -4.63
N GLN A 410 23.96 21.95 -5.34
CA GLN A 410 23.84 23.38 -5.61
C GLN A 410 22.75 23.95 -4.69
N ASP A 411 22.95 25.17 -4.18
CA ASP A 411 21.97 25.84 -3.32
C ASP A 411 20.61 25.94 -4.06
N PRO A 412 19.54 25.35 -3.53
CA PRO A 412 18.25 25.28 -4.23
C PRO A 412 17.57 26.65 -4.41
N THR A 413 18.00 27.68 -3.68
CA THR A 413 17.50 29.06 -3.88
C THR A 413 18.32 29.85 -4.92
N GLY A 414 19.48 29.32 -5.35
CA GLY A 414 20.45 30.03 -6.18
C GLY A 414 21.15 31.21 -5.48
N GLY A 415 20.94 31.41 -4.17
CA GLY A 415 21.51 32.51 -3.39
C GLY A 415 22.99 32.37 -3.05
N GLY A 416 23.64 31.29 -3.47
CA GLY A 416 25.05 31.02 -3.18
C GLY A 416 25.30 30.57 -1.73
N ARG A 417 24.27 30.08 -1.03
CA ARG A 417 24.43 29.53 0.32
C ARG A 417 25.39 28.34 0.30
N THR A 418 26.24 28.25 1.32
CA THR A 418 27.11 27.08 1.52
C THR A 418 26.30 25.92 2.12
N ARG A 419 26.53 24.69 1.66
CA ARG A 419 25.96 23.49 2.29
C ARG A 419 26.77 23.13 3.54
N HIS A 420 26.09 22.90 4.64
CA HIS A 420 26.67 22.42 5.88
C HIS A 420 26.11 21.05 6.24
N GLU A 421 26.96 20.18 6.76
CA GLU A 421 26.63 18.83 7.16
C GLU A 421 27.25 18.50 8.52
N LYS A 422 26.53 17.71 9.32
CA LYS A 422 27.04 17.17 10.58
C LYS A 422 26.52 15.75 10.75
N ALA A 423 27.38 14.77 10.48
CA ALA A 423 27.12 13.35 10.70
C ALA A 423 27.75 12.86 12.01
N SER A 424 27.19 11.80 12.59
CA SER A 424 27.84 11.04 13.66
C SER A 424 29.01 10.19 13.12
N PRO A 425 29.98 9.76 13.96
CA PRO A 425 31.09 8.91 13.51
C PRO A 425 30.65 7.57 12.89
N THR A 426 29.45 7.10 13.23
CA THR A 426 28.82 5.88 12.71
C THR A 426 27.91 6.14 11.51
N ASN A 427 27.77 7.40 11.07
CA ASN A 427 26.77 7.91 10.14
C ASN A 427 25.30 7.65 10.51
N SER A 428 25.03 7.02 11.67
CA SER A 428 23.69 6.60 12.09
C SER A 428 22.73 7.74 12.41
N HIS A 429 23.22 8.97 12.52
CA HIS A 429 22.37 10.16 12.60
C HIS A 429 23.14 11.39 12.15
N GLY A 430 22.43 12.46 11.82
CA GLY A 430 23.03 13.74 11.48
C GLY A 430 22.01 14.75 10.99
N LYS A 431 22.52 15.86 10.47
CA LYS A 431 21.72 16.89 9.81
C LYS A 431 22.47 17.60 8.68
N VAL A 432 21.71 18.12 7.72
CA VAL A 432 22.19 18.87 6.55
C VAL A 432 21.33 20.12 6.37
N TRP A 433 21.96 21.26 6.12
CA TRP A 433 21.31 22.56 5.94
C TRP A 433 22.11 23.46 5.00
N TRP A 434 21.51 24.58 4.59
CA TRP A 434 22.15 25.57 3.71
C TRP A 434 22.23 26.94 4.38
N GLY A 435 23.40 27.56 4.34
CA GLY A 435 23.70 28.85 4.97
C GLY A 435 24.10 28.74 6.45
N ASP A 436 24.34 29.88 7.09
CA ASP A 436 24.99 29.96 8.40
C ASP A 436 24.18 29.30 9.54
N GLN A 437 22.86 29.17 9.40
CA GLN A 437 21.97 28.60 10.41
C GLN A 437 20.94 27.65 9.79
N PRO A 438 20.52 26.58 10.50
CA PRO A 438 19.45 25.70 10.04
C PRO A 438 18.10 26.43 9.91
N SER A 439 17.36 26.13 8.85
CA SER A 439 15.98 26.59 8.67
C SER A 439 15.01 25.90 9.65
N ILE A 440 13.82 26.47 9.86
CA ILE A 440 12.75 25.83 10.64
C ILE A 440 12.31 24.51 9.97
N ALA A 441 12.33 24.46 8.63
CA ALA A 441 12.11 23.24 7.87
C ALA A 441 13.20 22.20 8.16
N CYS A 442 14.48 22.58 8.19
CA CYS A 442 15.58 21.66 8.55
C CYS A 442 15.41 21.01 9.93
N GLU A 443 14.95 21.74 10.94
CA GLU A 443 14.73 21.16 12.27
C GLU A 443 13.43 20.32 12.34
N SER A 444 12.44 20.60 11.47
CA SER A 444 11.15 19.89 11.41
C SER A 444 11.16 18.63 10.54
N SER A 445 12.01 18.60 9.51
CA SER A 445 12.20 17.50 8.57
C SER A 445 13.07 16.40 9.16
N LEU A 446 12.62 15.16 9.00
CA LEU A 446 13.20 13.99 9.64
C LEU A 446 13.06 12.73 8.78
N VAL A 447 14.17 12.08 8.50
CA VAL A 447 14.23 10.80 7.78
C VAL A 447 14.70 9.71 8.73
N GLU A 448 13.79 8.81 9.11
CA GLU A 448 14.05 7.65 9.97
C GLU A 448 14.05 6.36 9.16
N LEU A 449 15.19 5.67 9.14
CA LEU A 449 15.37 4.41 8.44
C LEU A 449 15.65 3.28 9.45
N TRP A 450 14.67 2.41 9.65
CA TRP A 450 14.75 1.22 10.48
C TRP A 450 14.98 -0.01 9.59
N GLY A 451 16.20 -0.53 9.59
CA GLY A 451 16.65 -1.60 8.69
C GLY A 451 17.33 -2.74 9.45
N ASN A 452 16.67 -3.89 9.62
CA ASN A 452 17.23 -4.99 10.42
C ASN A 452 18.59 -5.52 9.89
N GLN A 453 18.88 -5.37 8.61
CA GLN A 453 20.17 -5.75 8.00
C GLN A 453 20.98 -4.53 7.54
N GLN A 454 20.32 -3.57 6.90
CA GLN A 454 20.99 -2.44 6.24
C GLN A 454 20.05 -1.24 6.11
N ALA A 455 20.58 -0.04 6.34
CA ALA A 455 19.93 1.21 5.97
C ALA A 455 20.88 2.03 5.08
N ALA A 456 20.38 2.58 3.98
CA ALA A 456 21.16 3.37 3.04
C ALA A 456 20.45 4.70 2.73
N LEU A 457 21.13 5.82 2.99
CA LEU A 457 20.67 7.18 2.69
C LEU A 457 21.61 7.82 1.67
N MET A 458 21.05 8.32 0.57
CA MET A 458 21.77 9.04 -0.48
C MET A 458 21.15 10.43 -0.63
N ILE A 459 21.96 11.49 -0.58
CA ILE A 459 21.49 12.88 -0.73
C ILE A 459 22.24 13.52 -1.90
N GLY A 460 21.51 13.98 -2.92
CA GLY A 460 22.08 14.59 -4.12
C GLY A 460 22.56 13.59 -5.18
N MET A 461 21.83 12.48 -5.38
CA MET A 461 22.05 11.51 -6.48
C MET A 461 20.86 11.41 -7.44
N SER A 462 19.98 12.42 -7.45
CA SER A 462 18.78 12.52 -8.30
C SER A 462 19.13 12.90 -9.75
#